data_AF-A0A8S3EDW2-F1
#
_entry.id   AF-A0A8S3EDW2-F1
#
_cell.length_a   1.000
_cell.length_b   1.000
_cell.length_c   1.000
_cell.angle_alpha   90.00
_cell.angle_beta   90.00
_cell.angle_gamma   90.00
#
_symmetry.space_group_name_H-M   'P 1'
#
loop_
_entity.id
_entity.type
_entity.pdbx_description
1 polymer ?
#
loop_
_entity_poly.entity_id
_entity_poly.type
_entity_poly.pdbx_seq_one_letter_code
_entity_poly.pdbx_strand_id
1 'polypeptide(L)' 'KAPVRYLFVCKVLVGRYTRGDPSMKTCPPGYDSLVDNIASPEVFVPSHDVQVLPEYLIAYQSDIF' A
#
# COMPACT_ATOMS: atom_id res chain seq x y z
N LYS A 1 27.51 -12.36 -0.13
CA LYS A 1 26.23 -12.39 0.64
C LYS A 1 25.28 -11.41 -0.01
N ALA A 2 24.02 -11.78 -0.24
CA ALA A 2 23.03 -10.81 -0.73
C ALA A 2 22.81 -9.71 0.31
N PRO A 3 22.48 -8.47 -0.10
CA PRO A 3 22.18 -7.40 0.84
C PRO A 3 20.91 -7.71 1.63
N VAL A 4 20.85 -7.25 2.89
CA VAL A 4 19.63 -7.28 3.70
C VAL A 4 18.62 -6.30 3.10
N ARG A 5 17.38 -6.75 2.98
CA ARG A 5 16.23 -5.96 2.52
C ARG A 5 15.28 -5.76 3.69
N TYR A 6 14.56 -4.64 3.67
CA TYR A 6 13.59 -4.28 4.69
C TYR A 6 12.19 -4.16 4.07
N LEU A 7 11.18 -4.66 4.78
CA LEU A 7 9.77 -4.58 4.39
C LEU A 7 8.94 -4.12 5.59
N PHE A 8 8.15 -3.06 5.42
CA PHE A 8 7.15 -2.69 6.41
C PHE A 8 5.91 -3.57 6.27
N VAL A 9 5.40 -4.04 7.41
CA VAL A 9 4.04 -4.54 7.52
C VAL A 9 3.25 -3.47 8.25
N CYS A 10 2.24 -2.92 7.57
CA CYS A 10 1.45 -1.80 8.07
C CYS A 10 0.01 -2.24 8.32
N LYS A 11 -0.61 -1.66 9.35
CA LYS A 11 -2.07 -1.56 9.42
C LYS A 11 -2.49 -0.33 8.64
N VAL A 12 -3.39 -0.51 7.68
CA VAL A 12 -3.82 0.56 6.77
C VAL A 12 -5.34 0.71 6.81
N LEU A 13 -5.81 1.94 7.07
CA LEU A 13 -7.23 2.29 7.02
C LEU A 13 -7.63 2.59 5.57
N VAL A 14 -7.97 1.55 4.80
CA VAL A 14 -8.28 1.67 3.37
C VAL A 14 -9.63 2.32 3.05
N GLY A 15 -10.61 2.23 3.96
CA GLY A 15 -11.93 2.82 3.79
C GLY A 15 -12.64 2.37 2.50
N ARG A 16 -13.40 3.27 1.88
CA ARG A 16 -14.01 3.06 0.56
C ARG A 16 -12.97 3.26 -0.52
N TYR A 17 -12.79 2.27 -1.39
CA TYR A 17 -11.82 2.35 -2.48
C TYR A 17 -12.48 2.41 -3.86
N THR A 18 -11.76 3.01 -4.81
CA THR A 18 -12.11 3.01 -6.24
C THR A 18 -10.86 2.79 -7.09
N ARG A 19 -11.03 2.57 -8.40
CA ARG A 19 -9.90 2.39 -9.31
C ARG A 19 -9.07 3.66 -9.41
N GLY A 20 -7.76 3.53 -9.23
CA GLY A 20 -6.81 4.62 -9.43
C GLY A 20 -6.55 4.92 -10.90
N ASP A 21 -6.17 6.16 -11.18
CA ASP A 21 -5.65 6.61 -12.47
C ASP A 21 -4.37 7.44 -12.23
N PRO A 22 -3.31 7.30 -13.06
CA PRO A 22 -2.06 8.04 -12.88
C PRO A 22 -2.19 9.57 -12.89
N SER A 23 -3.27 10.12 -13.44
CA SER A 23 -3.55 11.57 -13.43
C SER A 23 -4.16 12.06 -12.10
N MET A 24 -4.62 11.16 -11.24
CA MET A 24 -5.25 11.51 -9.97
C MET A 24 -4.22 11.97 -8.94
N LYS A 25 -4.49 13.11 -8.29
CA LYS A 25 -3.70 13.63 -7.18
C LYS A 25 -4.27 13.28 -5.80
N THR A 26 -5.55 12.88 -5.77
CA THR A 26 -6.30 12.53 -4.56
C THR A 26 -7.46 11.62 -4.96
N CYS A 27 -8.06 10.93 -4.00
CA CYS A 27 -9.28 10.17 -4.23
C CYS A 27 -10.43 11.07 -4.73
N PRO A 28 -11.30 10.56 -5.62
CA PRO A 28 -12.55 11.25 -5.92
C PRO A 28 -13.46 11.33 -4.69
N PRO A 29 -14.40 12.28 -4.64
CA PRO A 29 -15.29 12.46 -3.50
C PRO A 29 -16.01 11.17 -3.09
N GLY A 30 -15.99 10.87 -1.78
CA GLY A 30 -16.65 9.69 -1.21
C GLY A 30 -15.80 8.42 -1.15
N TYR A 31 -14.54 8.50 -1.56
CA TYR A 31 -13.55 7.43 -1.46
C TYR A 31 -12.34 7.87 -0.62
N ASP A 32 -11.72 6.91 0.05
CA ASP A 32 -10.63 7.09 1.01
C ASP A 32 -9.29 6.51 0.49
N SER A 33 -9.34 5.61 -0.49
CA SER A 33 -8.16 5.05 -1.15
C SER A 33 -8.40 4.69 -2.63
N LEU A 34 -7.31 4.51 -3.37
CA LEU A 34 -7.33 4.00 -4.74
C LEU A 34 -6.80 2.57 -4.79
N VAL A 35 -7.28 1.78 -5.74
CA VAL A 35 -6.82 0.41 -6.00
C VAL A 35 -6.50 0.17 -7.47
N ASP A 36 -5.72 -0.86 -7.76
CA ASP A 36 -5.41 -1.32 -9.11
C ASP A 36 -6.62 -1.97 -9.80
N ASN A 37 -7.38 -2.80 -9.07
CA ASN A 37 -8.56 -3.50 -9.55
C ASN A 37 -9.66 -3.54 -8.47
N ILE A 38 -10.87 -3.06 -8.80
CA ILE A 38 -11.98 -3.00 -7.84
C ILE A 38 -12.51 -4.40 -7.46
N ALA A 39 -12.48 -5.36 -8.39
CA ALA A 39 -13.02 -6.69 -8.18
C ALA A 39 -12.09 -7.59 -7.33
N SER A 40 -10.78 -7.36 -7.42
CA SER A 40 -9.76 -8.09 -6.67
C SER A 40 -8.54 -7.19 -6.45
N PRO A 41 -8.58 -6.29 -5.45
CA PRO A 41 -7.52 -5.32 -5.23
C PRO A 41 -6.29 -5.99 -4.60
N GLU A 42 -5.12 -5.74 -5.19
CA GLU A 42 -3.82 -6.20 -4.67
C GLU A 42 -2.90 -5.04 -4.27
N VAL A 43 -3.14 -3.85 -4.84
CA VAL A 43 -2.39 -2.63 -4.54
C VAL A 43 -3.35 -1.56 -4.04
N PHE A 44 -3.04 -0.96 -2.90
CA PHE A 44 -3.81 0.13 -2.29
C PHE A 44 -2.97 1.40 -2.22
N VAL A 45 -3.58 2.53 -2.54
CA VAL A 45 -2.98 3.87 -2.43
C VAL A 45 -3.84 4.71 -1.47
N PRO A 46 -3.50 4.77 -0.18
CA PRO A 46 -4.14 5.66 0.78
C PRO A 46 -3.90 7.13 0.39
N SER A 47 -4.89 8.00 0.58
CA SER A 47 -4.75 9.43 0.24
C SER A 47 -4.06 10.27 1.31
N HIS A 48 -4.04 9.80 2.56
CA HIS A 48 -3.47 10.52 3.69
C HIS A 48 -2.50 9.63 4.47
N ASP A 49 -1.42 10.23 4.96
CA ASP A 49 -0.39 9.58 5.77
C ASP A 49 -0.93 9.02 7.09
N VAL A 50 -1.90 9.70 7.71
CA VAL A 50 -2.58 9.26 8.93
C VAL A 50 -3.33 7.93 8.79
N GLN A 51 -3.55 7.43 7.56
CA GLN A 51 -4.18 6.12 7.33
C GLN A 51 -3.22 4.95 7.54
N VAL A 52 -1.92 5.19 7.70
CA VAL A 52 -0.89 4.13 7.73
C VAL A 52 -0.20 4.09 9.09
N LEU A 53 -0.31 2.95 9.78
CA LEU A 53 0.47 2.64 10.98
C LEU A 53 1.51 1.56 10.64
N PRO A 54 2.81 1.90 10.57
CA PRO A 54 3.87 0.91 10.41
C PRO A 54 3.97 0.04 11.66
N GLU A 55 3.47 -1.19 11.60
CA GLU A 55 3.36 -2.06 12.76
C GLU A 55 4.63 -2.89 12.96
N TYR A 56 5.20 -3.39 11.87
CA TYR A 56 6.43 -4.19 11.90
C TYR A 56 7.40 -3.79 10.79
N LEU A 57 8.69 -4.02 11.05
CA LEU A 57 9.76 -3.95 10.05
C LEU A 57 10.42 -5.32 9.94
N ILE A 58 10.21 -6.00 8.82
CA ILE A 58 10.81 -7.29 8.51
C ILE A 58 12.15 -7.05 7.82
N ALA A 59 13.24 -7.55 8.40
CA ALA A 59 14.54 -7.62 7.76
C ALA A 59 14.76 -9.05 7.21
N TYR A 60 15.05 -9.18 5.91
CA TYR A 60 15.27 -10.47 5.27
C TYR A 60 16.45 -10.42 4.31
N GLN A 61 17.07 -11.57 4.10
CA GLN A 61 18.12 -11.75 3.10
C GLN A 61 17.69 -12.90 2.20
N SER A 62 17.78 -12.71 0.89
CA SER A 62 17.55 -13.82 -0.05
C SER A 62 18.75 -14.74 0.00
N ASP A 63 18.49 -16.04 0.13
CA ASP A 63 19.47 -17.04 -0.24
C ASP A 63 19.43 -17.16 -1.76
N ILE A 64 20.55 -16.88 -2.42
CA ILE A 64 20.76 -17.23 -3.82
C ILE A 64 21.20 -18.70 -3.77
N PHE A 65 20.31 -19.62 -4.12
CA PHE A 65 20.70 -20.99 -4.43
C PHE A 65 21.35 -21.02 -5.81
#